data_AF-A0AAN6GR73-F1
#
_entry.id   AF-A0AAN6GR73-F1
#
_cell.length_a   1.000
_cell.length_b   1.000
_cell.length_c   1.000
_cell.angle_alpha   90.00
_cell.angle_beta   90.00
_cell.angle_gamma   90.00
#
_symmetry.space_group_name_H-M   'P 1'
#
loop_
_entity.id
_entity.type
_entity.pdbx_description
1 polymer ?
#
loop_
_entity_poly.entity_id
_entity_poly.type
_entity_poly.pdbx_seq_one_letter_code
_entity_poly.pdbx_strand_id
1 'polypeptide(L)'
;MEDSPLTRPLPRDVPVYELLRIRKIKDEGLDTHWAPEQSGRWAYTTVLTGLTLFPGPNVFGGISFALSVQAAYESIHEELGAEAAASYAVYSFQGSFCSPAPAQHVIQISVETIRKSRSFITRLVTLCQNSTKDGSPRKFLVAVCDFVLKGRPSMVEFDTPSVNPVTLGRWKTPSELPPPMDALKARMQQARAAGDDALLDKLERELGFRRCWNGFCELVTPPESLLKDNFLLRARTEPTSQDHLSVPRRRLADWFRILPDLSEVSLAQLSAQRPECVPFRPTSFHKVCIAFLCDQVIPAAALAVAKVPSETTSSAVTLDFSVRFHRDDDLDANQWFLREVHSHTASSGRSLNMATVWDGRGRIVATVTEQCLYSPRPPSKTAARL
;
A
#
# COMPACT_ATOMS: atom_id res chain seq x y z
N MET A 1 3.96 15.96 -27.33
CA MET A 1 3.84 14.95 -26.27
C MET A 1 3.38 13.70 -26.96
N GLU A 2 4.32 12.83 -27.31
CA GLU A 2 3.96 11.49 -27.80
C GLU A 2 3.10 10.81 -26.75
N ASP A 3 2.00 10.21 -27.19
CA ASP A 3 1.15 9.35 -26.38
C ASP A 3 2.02 8.21 -25.83
N SER A 4 2.49 8.37 -24.58
CA SER A 4 3.03 7.24 -23.83
C SER A 4 1.92 6.19 -23.79
N PRO A 5 2.14 4.95 -24.26
CA PRO A 5 1.07 3.96 -24.32
C PRO A 5 0.50 3.79 -22.92
N LEU A 6 -0.76 4.18 -22.71
CA LEU A 6 -1.37 4.12 -21.39
C LEU A 6 -1.19 2.70 -20.85
N THR A 7 -0.51 2.61 -19.70
CA THR A 7 -0.33 1.38 -18.93
C THR A 7 -1.69 0.74 -18.73
N ARG A 8 -1.78 -0.54 -19.05
CA ARG A 8 -3.05 -1.26 -18.95
C ARG A 8 -3.31 -1.54 -17.47
N PRO A 9 -4.53 -1.29 -16.96
CA PRO A 9 -4.89 -1.76 -15.63
C PRO A 9 -4.73 -3.29 -15.59
N LEU A 10 -4.46 -3.82 -14.40
CA LEU A 10 -4.42 -5.26 -14.18
C LEU A 10 -5.68 -5.95 -14.78
N PRO A 11 -5.53 -6.94 -15.67
CA PRO A 11 -6.67 -7.68 -16.20
C PRO A 11 -7.47 -8.36 -15.08
N ARG A 12 -8.79 -8.49 -15.25
CA ARG A 12 -9.69 -9.02 -14.20
C ARG A 12 -9.49 -10.50 -13.89
N ASP A 13 -8.88 -11.23 -14.79
CA ASP A 13 -8.51 -12.64 -14.64
C ASP A 13 -7.13 -12.82 -13.99
N VAL A 14 -6.36 -11.75 -13.81
CA VAL A 14 -5.03 -11.78 -13.17
C VAL A 14 -5.16 -11.37 -11.70
N PRO A 15 -4.84 -12.26 -10.74
CA PRO A 15 -4.88 -11.92 -9.32
C PRO A 15 -3.87 -10.82 -8.96
N VAL A 16 -4.22 -9.92 -8.04
CA VAL A 16 -3.35 -8.79 -7.65
C VAL A 16 -2.01 -9.25 -7.07
N TYR A 17 -1.97 -10.38 -6.37
CA TYR A 17 -0.71 -10.90 -5.81
C TYR A 17 0.35 -11.20 -6.89
N GLU A 18 -0.04 -11.36 -8.16
CA GLU A 18 0.93 -11.55 -9.25
C GLU A 18 1.79 -10.29 -9.48
N LEU A 19 1.29 -9.10 -9.13
CA LEU A 19 2.10 -7.86 -9.14
C LEU A 19 3.21 -7.86 -8.08
N LEU A 20 3.12 -8.76 -7.09
CA LEU A 20 4.07 -8.85 -5.98
C LEU A 20 5.15 -9.91 -6.24
N ARG A 21 5.10 -10.61 -7.37
CA ARG A 21 6.07 -11.65 -7.73
C ARG A 21 7.42 -11.04 -8.10
N ILE A 22 8.46 -11.49 -7.39
CA ILE A 22 9.85 -11.25 -7.73
C ILE A 22 10.53 -12.58 -8.06
N ARG A 23 11.56 -12.53 -8.91
CA ARG A 23 12.47 -13.64 -9.15
C ARG A 23 13.90 -13.18 -8.91
N LYS A 24 14.76 -14.12 -8.51
CA LYS A 24 16.19 -13.85 -8.37
C LYS A 24 16.81 -13.57 -9.74
N ILE A 25 17.70 -12.60 -9.81
CA ILE A 25 18.54 -12.39 -10.99
C ILE A 25 19.74 -13.34 -10.84
N LYS A 26 19.91 -14.27 -11.79
CA LYS A 26 21.08 -15.15 -11.85
C LYS A 26 22.27 -14.36 -12.43
N ASP A 27 23.49 -14.75 -12.08
CA ASP A 27 24.72 -14.05 -12.49
C ASP A 27 24.84 -13.88 -14.02
N GLU A 28 24.26 -14.80 -14.80
CA GLU A 28 24.15 -14.70 -16.26
C GLU A 28 22.98 -13.78 -16.66
N GLY A 29 23.28 -12.52 -16.99
CA GLY A 29 22.30 -11.54 -17.50
C GLY A 29 22.21 -10.25 -16.68
N LEU A 30 23.07 -10.09 -15.66
CA LEU A 30 23.29 -8.79 -15.04
C LEU A 30 24.11 -7.92 -15.97
N ASP A 31 23.54 -6.80 -16.40
CA ASP A 31 24.35 -5.66 -16.82
C ASP A 31 25.31 -5.37 -15.64
N THR A 32 26.61 -5.35 -15.89
CA THR A 32 27.68 -5.47 -14.88
C THR A 32 27.64 -4.39 -13.78
N HIS A 33 26.83 -3.36 -13.96
CA HIS A 33 26.53 -2.34 -12.96
C HIS A 33 25.73 -2.85 -11.74
N TRP A 34 25.07 -4.01 -11.85
CA TRP A 34 24.12 -4.52 -10.86
C TRP A 34 24.50 -5.88 -10.29
N ALA A 35 25.58 -6.49 -10.80
CA ALA A 35 26.00 -7.80 -10.35
C ALA A 35 26.46 -7.75 -8.88
N PRO A 36 26.12 -8.75 -8.07
CA PRO A 36 26.63 -8.86 -6.71
C PRO A 36 28.14 -9.18 -6.78
N GLU A 37 28.98 -8.15 -6.88
CA GLU A 37 30.43 -8.30 -6.80
C GLU A 37 30.93 -8.61 -5.36
N GLN A 38 30.04 -8.69 -4.36
CA GLN A 38 30.39 -8.78 -2.94
C GLN A 38 29.46 -9.70 -2.14
N SER A 39 30.04 -10.43 -1.17
CA SER A 39 29.30 -11.19 -0.17
C SER A 39 28.29 -10.31 0.57
N GLY A 40 27.04 -10.75 0.70
CA GLY A 40 26.00 -10.01 1.45
C GLY A 40 25.15 -9.04 0.63
N ARG A 41 25.12 -9.20 -0.70
CA ARG A 41 24.20 -8.53 -1.63
C ARG A 41 23.32 -9.52 -2.38
N TRP A 42 22.05 -9.18 -2.54
CA TRP A 42 21.07 -9.95 -3.31
C TRP A 42 20.40 -9.07 -4.36
N ALA A 43 20.03 -9.67 -5.49
CA ALA A 43 19.39 -8.98 -6.60
C ALA A 43 18.15 -9.76 -7.08
N TYR A 44 17.04 -9.03 -7.21
CA TYR A 44 15.75 -9.56 -7.67
C TYR A 44 15.17 -8.66 -8.76
N THR A 45 14.21 -9.18 -9.52
CA THR A 45 13.45 -8.41 -10.50
C THR A 45 11.98 -8.81 -10.48
N THR A 46 11.09 -7.88 -10.78
CA THR A 46 9.66 -8.16 -10.97
C THR A 46 9.42 -9.12 -12.13
N VAL A 47 8.43 -9.98 -11.99
CA VAL A 47 8.04 -10.94 -13.06
C VAL A 47 7.02 -10.33 -14.02
N LEU A 48 6.01 -9.63 -13.50
CA LEU A 48 5.06 -8.89 -14.32
C LEU A 48 5.58 -7.48 -14.62
N THR A 49 5.38 -7.04 -15.86
CA THR A 49 5.73 -5.70 -16.34
C THR A 49 4.57 -5.12 -17.13
N GLY A 50 4.50 -3.79 -17.27
CA GLY A 50 3.43 -3.14 -18.01
C GLY A 50 2.11 -3.01 -17.27
N LEU A 51 2.06 -3.45 -16.01
CA LEU A 51 0.85 -3.52 -15.20
C LEU A 51 1.05 -2.78 -13.88
N THR A 52 -0.01 -2.12 -13.42
CA THR A 52 -0.09 -1.46 -12.12
C THR A 52 -1.49 -1.65 -11.57
N LEU A 53 -1.66 -1.41 -10.26
CA LEU A 53 -2.94 -1.62 -9.59
C LEU A 53 -4.00 -0.60 -10.02
N PHE A 54 -3.60 0.68 -10.13
CA PHE A 54 -4.51 1.77 -10.49
C PHE A 54 -4.14 2.34 -11.86
N PRO A 55 -5.12 2.74 -12.69
CA PRO A 55 -4.85 3.38 -13.97
C PRO A 55 -3.93 4.60 -13.80
N GLY A 56 -2.80 4.61 -14.50
CA GLY A 56 -1.83 5.69 -14.43
C GLY A 56 -0.44 5.27 -14.89
N PRO A 57 0.41 6.21 -15.33
CA PRO A 57 1.68 5.91 -15.99
C PRO A 57 2.70 5.25 -15.06
N ASN A 58 2.53 5.39 -13.74
CA ASN A 58 3.51 5.01 -12.75
C ASN A 58 3.07 3.79 -11.92
N VAL A 59 4.07 3.09 -11.38
CA VAL A 59 3.92 2.03 -10.39
C VAL A 59 3.19 2.59 -9.17
N PHE A 60 2.19 1.87 -8.68
CA PHE A 60 1.53 2.18 -7.41
C PHE A 60 2.53 1.99 -6.24
N GLY A 61 2.63 2.96 -5.34
CA GLY A 61 3.61 2.98 -4.24
C GLY A 61 3.60 1.70 -3.39
N GLY A 62 2.41 1.18 -3.09
CA GLY A 62 2.24 -0.05 -2.34
C GLY A 62 2.91 -1.26 -2.99
N ILE A 63 2.96 -1.34 -4.33
CA ILE A 63 3.72 -2.40 -5.01
C ILE A 63 5.19 -2.30 -4.61
N SER A 64 5.75 -1.08 -4.61
CA SER A 64 7.13 -0.84 -4.18
C SER A 64 7.35 -1.26 -2.73
N PHE A 65 6.39 -0.98 -1.82
CA PHE A 65 6.46 -1.43 -0.42
C PHE A 65 6.52 -2.96 -0.32
N ALA A 66 5.61 -3.63 -1.00
CA ALA A 66 5.51 -5.08 -1.00
C ALA A 66 6.80 -5.74 -1.50
N LEU A 67 7.31 -5.28 -2.66
CA LEU A 67 8.52 -5.78 -3.29
C LEU A 67 9.73 -5.58 -2.38
N SER A 68 9.85 -4.41 -1.72
CA SER A 68 10.97 -4.14 -0.81
C SER A 68 10.97 -5.06 0.41
N VAL A 69 9.82 -5.21 1.07
CA VAL A 69 9.69 -6.06 2.25
C VAL A 69 9.91 -7.53 1.88
N GLN A 70 9.36 -7.99 0.76
CA GLN A 70 9.52 -9.36 0.28
C GLN A 70 10.98 -9.68 -0.06
N ALA A 71 11.67 -8.81 -0.80
CA ALA A 71 13.09 -8.98 -1.12
C ALA A 71 13.97 -8.96 0.14
N ALA A 72 13.66 -8.11 1.12
CA ALA A 72 14.39 -8.08 2.39
C ALA A 72 14.22 -9.39 3.17
N TYR A 73 13.00 -9.94 3.26
CA TYR A 73 12.78 -11.26 3.86
C TYR A 73 13.51 -12.38 3.13
N GLU A 74 13.43 -12.40 1.80
CA GLU A 74 14.11 -13.45 1.02
C GLU A 74 15.63 -13.38 1.19
N SER A 75 16.21 -12.18 1.29
CA SER A 75 17.64 -12.04 1.58
C SER A 75 18.07 -12.67 2.91
N ILE A 76 17.19 -12.65 3.93
CA ILE A 76 17.45 -13.30 5.24
C ILE A 76 17.30 -14.81 5.10
N HIS A 77 16.31 -15.27 4.33
CA HIS A 77 16.10 -16.68 4.04
C HIS A 77 17.31 -17.29 3.31
N GLU A 78 17.82 -16.60 2.30
CA GLU A 78 19.03 -17.01 1.57
C GLU A 78 20.29 -16.97 2.44
N GLU A 79 20.40 -16.00 3.36
CA GLU A 79 21.58 -15.90 4.23
C GLU A 79 21.60 -16.94 5.36
N LEU A 80 20.45 -17.22 5.98
CA LEU A 80 20.37 -17.99 7.24
C LEU A 80 19.73 -19.37 7.08
N GLY A 81 19.07 -19.64 5.95
CA GLY A 81 18.19 -20.80 5.79
C GLY A 81 16.80 -20.58 6.39
N ALA A 82 15.88 -21.49 6.05
CA ALA A 82 14.45 -21.35 6.34
C ALA A 82 14.12 -21.22 7.82
N GLU A 83 14.66 -22.12 8.64
CA GLU A 83 14.36 -22.21 10.08
C GLU A 83 14.85 -20.98 10.85
N ALA A 84 16.09 -20.57 10.62
CA ALA A 84 16.66 -19.40 11.28
C ALA A 84 15.99 -18.09 10.81
N ALA A 85 15.68 -17.97 9.50
CA ALA A 85 14.99 -16.81 8.97
C ALA A 85 13.57 -16.65 9.53
N ALA A 86 12.86 -17.77 9.75
CA ALA A 86 11.53 -17.77 10.36
C ALA A 86 11.51 -17.23 11.80
N SER A 87 12.66 -17.14 12.46
CA SER A 87 12.79 -16.58 13.82
C SER A 87 12.89 -15.06 13.84
N TYR A 88 12.96 -14.38 12.68
CA TYR A 88 13.01 -12.93 12.58
C TYR A 88 11.71 -12.35 12.04
N ALA A 89 11.25 -11.25 12.62
CA ALA A 89 10.13 -10.46 12.13
C ALA A 89 10.59 -9.05 11.76
N VAL A 90 10.10 -8.52 10.64
CA VAL A 90 10.24 -7.09 10.33
C VAL A 90 9.46 -6.28 11.37
N TYR A 91 10.10 -5.27 11.95
CA TYR A 91 9.48 -4.33 12.88
C TYR A 91 9.46 -2.89 12.36
N SER A 92 10.34 -2.56 11.41
CA SER A 92 10.42 -1.24 10.80
C SER A 92 10.79 -1.34 9.32
N PHE A 93 10.08 -0.58 8.49
CA PHE A 93 10.35 -0.40 7.07
C PHE A 93 10.17 1.08 6.72
N GLN A 94 11.25 1.76 6.33
CA GLN A 94 11.24 3.21 6.14
C GLN A 94 12.13 3.63 4.98
N GLY A 95 11.75 4.66 4.24
CA GLY A 95 12.50 5.06 3.06
C GLY A 95 11.97 6.30 2.37
N SER A 96 12.54 6.59 1.20
CA SER A 96 12.16 7.71 0.36
C SER A 96 12.00 7.29 -1.09
N PHE A 97 10.97 7.85 -1.74
CA PHE A 97 10.83 7.81 -3.19
C PHE A 97 11.68 8.91 -3.81
N CYS A 98 12.63 8.54 -4.66
CA CYS A 98 13.55 9.45 -5.32
C CYS A 98 13.03 9.96 -6.67
N SER A 99 12.14 9.20 -7.33
CA SER A 99 11.51 9.59 -8.59
C SER A 99 10.27 8.74 -8.88
N PRO A 100 9.38 9.16 -9.80
CA PRO A 100 8.33 8.29 -10.31
C PRO A 100 8.92 7.13 -11.13
N ALA A 101 8.33 5.94 -10.99
CA ALA A 101 8.70 4.74 -11.73
C ALA A 101 7.62 4.41 -12.77
N PRO A 102 7.90 4.47 -14.09
CA PRO A 102 6.94 4.04 -15.10
C PRO A 102 6.58 2.55 -14.95
N ALA A 103 5.30 2.21 -14.97
CA ALA A 103 4.85 0.82 -14.79
C ALA A 103 5.17 -0.10 -15.98
N GLN A 104 5.66 0.45 -17.09
CA GLN A 104 6.05 -0.30 -18.29
C GLN A 104 7.37 -1.04 -18.17
N HIS A 105 8.21 -0.67 -17.21
CA HIS A 105 9.56 -1.22 -17.09
C HIS A 105 9.66 -2.17 -15.89
N VAL A 106 10.51 -3.19 -16.02
CA VAL A 106 10.89 -4.06 -14.89
C VAL A 106 11.42 -3.23 -13.74
N ILE A 107 11.11 -3.64 -12.52
CA ILE A 107 11.74 -3.09 -11.32
C ILE A 107 12.86 -4.06 -10.92
N GLN A 108 14.08 -3.54 -10.88
CA GLN A 108 15.22 -4.24 -10.28
C GLN A 108 15.31 -3.87 -8.80
N ILE A 109 15.61 -4.86 -7.97
CA ILE A 109 15.65 -4.72 -6.52
C ILE A 109 17.01 -5.21 -6.06
N SER A 110 17.79 -4.36 -5.40
CA SER A 110 19.00 -4.77 -4.71
C SER A 110 18.80 -4.71 -3.20
N VAL A 111 19.35 -5.69 -2.51
CA VAL A 111 19.32 -5.79 -1.05
C VAL A 111 20.75 -5.94 -0.55
N GLU A 112 21.13 -5.11 0.42
CA GLU A 112 22.45 -5.11 1.06
C GLU A 112 22.31 -5.19 2.58
N THR A 113 23.26 -5.87 3.22
CA THR A 113 23.31 -5.93 4.68
C THR A 113 23.96 -4.66 5.24
N ILE A 114 23.22 -3.90 6.05
CA ILE A 114 23.80 -2.80 6.86
C ILE A 114 24.33 -3.36 8.18
N ARG A 115 23.55 -4.23 8.82
CA ARG A 115 23.84 -4.75 10.16
C ARG A 115 23.31 -6.16 10.31
N LYS A 116 24.08 -7.01 10.97
CA LYS A 116 23.65 -8.32 11.46
C LYS A 116 24.20 -8.55 12.86
N SER A 117 23.33 -8.96 13.77
CA SER A 117 23.66 -9.37 15.13
C SER A 117 22.79 -10.57 15.50
N ARG A 118 22.96 -11.14 16.71
CA ARG A 118 22.11 -12.23 17.23
C ARG A 118 20.62 -11.86 17.27
N SER A 119 20.32 -10.57 17.36
CA SER A 119 18.97 -10.09 17.70
C SER A 119 18.36 -9.17 16.66
N PHE A 120 19.18 -8.59 15.79
CA PHE A 120 18.75 -7.59 14.84
C PHE A 120 19.46 -7.76 13.51
N ILE A 121 18.70 -7.65 12.44
CA ILE A 121 19.19 -7.61 11.06
C ILE A 121 18.64 -6.34 10.41
N THR A 122 19.49 -5.62 9.70
CA THR A 122 19.09 -4.41 8.97
C THR A 122 19.52 -4.56 7.52
N ARG A 123 18.55 -4.43 6.61
CA ARG A 123 18.73 -4.48 5.16
C ARG A 123 18.51 -3.12 4.54
N LEU A 124 19.42 -2.68 3.68
CA LEU A 124 19.20 -1.61 2.73
C LEU A 124 18.56 -2.23 1.49
N VAL A 125 17.42 -1.69 1.05
CA VAL A 125 16.72 -2.11 -0.16
C VAL A 125 16.67 -0.92 -1.12
N THR A 126 17.09 -1.15 -2.36
CA THR A 126 17.03 -0.14 -3.42
C THR A 126 16.25 -0.69 -4.60
N LEU A 127 15.27 0.09 -5.07
CA LEU A 127 14.49 -0.21 -6.27
C LEU A 127 14.94 0.71 -7.40
N CYS A 128 15.23 0.10 -8.56
CA CYS A 128 15.75 0.76 -9.75
C CYS A 128 14.93 0.40 -10.99
N GLN A 129 14.97 1.29 -11.98
CA GLN A 129 14.63 1.00 -13.38
C GLN A 129 15.72 1.58 -14.29
N ASN A 130 15.99 0.94 -15.41
CA ASN A 130 16.91 1.51 -16.39
C ASN A 130 16.27 2.72 -17.07
N SER A 131 17.07 3.78 -17.23
CA SER A 131 16.72 4.98 -17.96
C SER A 131 16.48 4.66 -19.42
N THR A 132 15.36 5.12 -19.97
CA THR A 132 15.05 4.97 -21.39
C THR A 132 15.93 5.83 -22.30
N LYS A 133 16.70 6.77 -21.74
CA LYS A 133 17.55 7.70 -22.51
C LYS A 133 18.93 7.11 -22.83
N ASP A 134 19.56 6.52 -21.84
CA ASP A 134 20.98 6.14 -21.84
C ASP A 134 21.21 4.73 -21.25
N GLY A 135 20.15 4.01 -20.91
CA GLY A 135 20.22 2.69 -20.26
C GLY A 135 20.68 2.75 -18.81
N SER A 136 21.07 3.93 -18.31
CA SER A 136 21.67 4.06 -16.99
C SER A 136 20.63 3.76 -15.90
N PRO A 137 21.03 3.04 -14.86
CA PRO A 137 20.13 2.63 -13.80
C PRO A 137 19.73 3.81 -12.90
N ARG A 138 18.43 3.95 -12.67
CA ARG A 138 17.82 5.04 -11.91
C ARG A 138 17.11 4.50 -10.70
N LYS A 139 17.62 4.85 -9.52
CA LYS A 139 16.97 4.57 -8.24
C LYS A 139 15.68 5.40 -8.15
N PHE A 140 14.59 4.74 -7.82
CA PHE A 140 13.32 5.42 -7.57
C PHE A 140 12.82 5.22 -6.14
N LEU A 141 13.33 4.22 -5.41
CA LEU A 141 13.11 4.08 -3.97
C LEU A 141 14.36 3.53 -3.28
N VAL A 142 14.67 4.09 -2.12
CA VAL A 142 15.70 3.60 -1.20
C VAL A 142 15.07 3.48 0.18
N ALA A 143 15.19 2.33 0.80
CA ALA A 143 14.56 2.04 2.08
C ALA A 143 15.42 1.12 2.96
N VAL A 144 15.16 1.17 4.25
CA VAL A 144 15.76 0.29 5.25
C VAL A 144 14.66 -0.59 5.84
N CYS A 145 14.90 -1.91 5.87
CA CYS A 145 14.08 -2.90 6.54
C CYS A 145 14.83 -3.43 7.76
N ASP A 146 14.26 -3.24 8.95
CA ASP A 146 14.81 -3.74 10.21
C ASP A 146 14.00 -4.92 10.72
N PHE A 147 14.73 -5.95 11.14
CA PHE A 147 14.21 -7.20 11.65
C PHE A 147 14.71 -7.43 13.07
N VAL A 148 13.88 -8.09 13.88
CA VAL A 148 14.18 -8.47 15.25
C VAL A 148 13.92 -9.95 15.45
N LEU A 149 14.73 -10.59 16.29
CA LEU A 149 14.48 -11.95 16.75
C LEU A 149 13.19 -11.99 17.58
N LYS A 150 12.24 -12.85 17.19
CA LYS A 150 10.93 -13.01 17.82
C LYS A 150 11.03 -13.62 19.23
N GLY A 151 9.92 -13.57 19.97
CA GLY A 151 9.74 -14.33 21.21
C GLY A 151 10.36 -13.66 22.45
N ARG A 152 10.58 -12.35 22.38
CA ARG A 152 10.96 -11.59 23.57
C ARG A 152 9.72 -11.35 24.43
N PRO A 153 9.79 -11.58 25.75
CA PRO A 153 8.66 -11.28 26.64
C PRO A 153 8.40 -9.78 26.67
N SER A 154 7.13 -9.39 26.63
CA SER A 154 6.73 -8.01 26.81
C SER A 154 6.91 -7.58 28.26
N MET A 155 7.62 -6.47 28.48
CA MET A 155 7.76 -5.87 29.81
C MET A 155 6.59 -4.92 30.13
N VAL A 156 6.00 -4.31 29.10
CA VAL A 156 4.88 -3.37 29.16
C VAL A 156 4.07 -3.53 27.89
N GLU A 157 2.75 -3.65 28.01
CA GLU A 157 1.85 -3.77 26.87
C GLU A 157 0.61 -2.90 27.07
N PHE A 158 0.36 -2.00 26.12
CA PHE A 158 -0.85 -1.19 26.04
C PHE A 158 -1.08 -0.74 24.60
N ASP A 159 -2.32 -0.38 24.29
CA ASP A 159 -2.72 0.12 22.98
C ASP A 159 -3.62 1.34 23.14
N THR A 160 -3.44 2.34 22.30
CA THR A 160 -4.39 3.44 22.18
C THR A 160 -5.61 2.94 21.40
N PRO A 161 -6.83 3.00 21.96
CA PRO A 161 -8.02 2.58 21.23
C PRO A 161 -8.32 3.54 20.07
N SER A 162 -8.87 3.00 18.98
CA SER A 162 -9.47 3.85 17.95
C SER A 162 -10.80 4.43 18.45
N VAL A 163 -11.05 5.70 18.14
CA VAL A 163 -12.25 6.43 18.55
C VAL A 163 -12.87 7.08 17.32
N ASN A 164 -14.13 6.76 17.04
CA ASN A 164 -14.92 7.45 16.03
C ASN A 164 -15.10 8.91 16.47
N PRO A 165 -14.63 9.90 15.68
CA PRO A 165 -14.59 11.29 16.11
C PRO A 165 -15.96 11.97 16.14
N VAL A 166 -16.99 11.35 15.55
CA VAL A 166 -18.37 11.87 15.53
C VAL A 166 -19.18 11.33 16.70
N THR A 167 -19.11 10.01 16.93
CA THR A 167 -19.91 9.35 17.97
C THR A 167 -19.19 9.26 19.31
N LEU A 168 -17.87 9.50 19.33
CA LEU A 168 -16.97 9.32 20.47
C LEU A 168 -16.91 7.87 21.00
N GLY A 169 -17.46 6.92 20.26
CA GLY A 169 -17.42 5.49 20.55
C GLY A 169 -16.50 4.73 19.60
N ARG A 170 -16.70 3.41 19.49
CA ARG A 170 -15.99 2.58 18.51
C ARG A 170 -16.59 2.70 17.11
N TRP A 171 -15.78 2.40 16.10
CA TRP A 171 -16.28 2.14 14.75
C TRP A 171 -17.13 0.87 14.72
N LYS A 172 -18.20 0.87 13.91
CA LYS A 172 -18.98 -0.35 13.65
C LYS A 172 -18.08 -1.37 12.95
N THR A 173 -18.17 -2.64 13.38
CA THR A 173 -17.37 -3.73 12.82
C THR A 173 -18.00 -4.26 11.52
N PRO A 174 -17.24 -5.02 10.71
CA PRO A 174 -17.77 -5.64 9.49
C PRO A 174 -18.98 -6.54 9.72
N SER A 175 -19.08 -7.22 10.87
CA SER A 175 -20.22 -8.08 11.21
C SER A 175 -21.51 -7.31 11.50
N GLU A 176 -21.41 -6.01 11.81
CA GLU A 176 -22.55 -5.13 12.06
C GLU A 176 -23.00 -4.35 10.82
N LEU A 177 -22.29 -4.54 9.70
CA LEU A 177 -22.48 -3.79 8.47
C LEU A 177 -22.89 -4.75 7.35
N PRO A 178 -23.71 -4.29 6.40
CA PRO A 178 -23.99 -5.09 5.21
C PRO A 178 -22.71 -5.35 4.42
N PRO A 179 -22.65 -6.48 3.66
CA PRO A 179 -21.52 -6.74 2.77
C PRO A 179 -21.25 -5.55 1.83
N PRO A 180 -20.00 -5.10 1.65
CA PRO A 180 -19.69 -3.85 0.95
C PRO A 180 -20.28 -3.75 -0.46
N MET A 181 -20.25 -4.86 -1.20
CA MET A 181 -20.76 -4.92 -2.57
C MET A 181 -22.29 -4.87 -2.61
N ASP A 182 -22.97 -5.44 -1.63
CA ASP A 182 -24.44 -5.41 -1.55
C ASP A 182 -24.92 -4.04 -1.13
N ALA A 183 -24.24 -3.42 -0.16
CA ALA A 183 -24.48 -2.04 0.25
C ALA A 183 -24.32 -1.06 -0.93
N LEU A 184 -23.24 -1.22 -1.72
CA LEU A 184 -23.00 -0.40 -2.90
C LEU A 184 -24.08 -0.60 -3.98
N LYS A 185 -24.43 -1.86 -4.29
CA LYS A 185 -25.51 -2.17 -5.25
C LYS A 185 -26.85 -1.58 -4.84
N ALA A 186 -27.20 -1.67 -3.55
CA ALA A 186 -28.44 -1.11 -3.01
C ALA A 186 -28.48 0.42 -3.19
N ARG A 187 -27.37 1.12 -2.87
CA ARG A 187 -27.26 2.57 -3.10
C ARG A 187 -27.39 2.94 -4.58
N MET A 188 -26.80 2.14 -5.48
CA MET A 188 -26.92 2.37 -6.93
C MET A 188 -28.36 2.15 -7.43
N GLN A 189 -29.06 1.14 -6.91
CA GLN A 189 -30.47 0.90 -7.24
C GLN A 189 -31.36 2.04 -6.76
N GLN A 190 -31.13 2.54 -5.54
CA GLN A 190 -31.84 3.70 -4.99
C GLN A 190 -31.61 4.95 -5.83
N ALA A 191 -30.36 5.23 -6.21
CA ALA A 191 -30.02 6.37 -7.08
C ALA A 191 -30.74 6.28 -8.44
N ARG A 192 -30.75 5.09 -9.06
CA ARG A 192 -31.49 4.86 -10.33
C ARG A 192 -32.99 5.06 -10.18
N ALA A 193 -33.59 4.53 -9.11
CA ALA A 193 -35.02 4.69 -8.86
C ALA A 193 -35.42 6.14 -8.60
N ALA A 194 -34.51 6.94 -8.02
CA ALA A 194 -34.70 8.36 -7.77
C ALA A 194 -34.34 9.26 -8.97
N GLY A 195 -33.76 8.72 -10.05
CA GLY A 195 -33.24 9.52 -11.17
C GLY A 195 -32.05 10.41 -10.81
N ASP A 196 -31.27 10.04 -9.79
CA ASP A 196 -30.09 10.79 -9.35
C ASP A 196 -28.83 10.34 -10.10
N ASP A 197 -28.67 10.85 -11.32
CA ASP A 197 -27.54 10.52 -12.19
C ASP A 197 -26.19 10.94 -11.60
N ALA A 198 -26.16 12.04 -10.83
CA ALA A 198 -24.94 12.55 -10.20
C ALA A 198 -24.44 11.60 -9.09
N LEU A 199 -25.35 11.07 -8.27
CA LEU A 199 -25.01 10.05 -7.29
C LEU A 199 -24.61 8.73 -7.96
N LEU A 200 -25.33 8.32 -9.01
CA LEU A 200 -25.01 7.09 -9.74
C LEU A 200 -23.58 7.12 -10.29
N ASP A 201 -23.18 8.22 -10.93
CA ASP A 201 -21.83 8.43 -11.46
C ASP A 201 -20.74 8.37 -10.37
N LYS A 202 -20.98 8.93 -9.18
CA LYS A 202 -20.08 8.80 -8.02
C LYS A 202 -19.95 7.34 -7.55
N LEU A 203 -21.06 6.61 -7.47
CA LEU A 203 -21.08 5.20 -7.06
C LEU A 203 -20.41 4.28 -8.09
N GLU A 204 -20.54 4.59 -9.38
CA GLU A 204 -19.85 3.86 -10.45
C GLU A 204 -18.34 4.04 -10.41
N ARG A 205 -17.86 5.25 -10.09
CA ARG A 205 -16.43 5.48 -9.80
C ARG A 205 -15.94 4.71 -8.58
N GLU A 206 -16.72 4.69 -7.49
CA GLU A 206 -16.39 3.88 -6.30
C GLU A 206 -16.29 2.39 -6.66
N LEU A 207 -17.25 1.87 -7.44
CA LEU A 207 -17.25 0.50 -7.94
C LEU A 207 -16.01 0.21 -8.79
N GLY A 208 -15.64 1.12 -9.70
CA GLY A 208 -14.43 1.00 -10.52
C GLY A 208 -13.16 0.92 -9.67
N PHE A 209 -13.06 1.74 -8.62
CA PHE A 209 -11.93 1.69 -7.69
C PHE A 209 -11.86 0.37 -6.91
N ARG A 210 -12.99 -0.11 -6.38
CA ARG A 210 -13.06 -1.41 -5.68
C ARG A 210 -12.64 -2.56 -6.58
N ARG A 211 -13.04 -2.52 -7.86
CA ARG A 211 -12.68 -3.53 -8.87
C ARG A 211 -11.18 -3.57 -9.18
N CYS A 212 -10.42 -2.51 -8.95
CA CYS A 212 -8.96 -2.51 -9.15
C CYS A 212 -8.26 -3.54 -8.25
N TRP A 213 -8.81 -3.81 -7.07
CA TRP A 213 -8.27 -4.82 -6.14
C TRP A 213 -8.56 -6.26 -6.54
N ASN A 214 -9.34 -6.49 -7.60
CA ASN A 214 -9.58 -7.80 -8.20
C ASN A 214 -9.66 -8.99 -7.21
N GLY A 215 -10.49 -8.87 -6.17
CA GLY A 215 -10.67 -9.94 -5.17
C GLY A 215 -9.47 -10.20 -4.25
N PHE A 216 -8.51 -9.28 -4.18
CA PHE A 216 -7.35 -9.37 -3.28
C PHE A 216 -7.66 -8.93 -1.86
N CYS A 217 -8.55 -7.95 -1.70
CA CYS A 217 -8.98 -7.48 -0.39
C CYS A 217 -10.47 -7.17 -0.37
N GLU A 218 -11.04 -7.25 0.83
CA GLU A 218 -12.33 -6.62 1.12
C GLU A 218 -12.10 -5.32 1.86
N LEU A 219 -12.90 -4.30 1.53
CA LEU A 219 -12.88 -2.99 2.15
C LEU A 219 -14.29 -2.64 2.62
N VAL A 220 -14.47 -2.50 3.92
CA VAL A 220 -15.74 -2.08 4.54
C VAL A 220 -15.54 -0.69 5.14
N THR A 221 -16.25 0.31 4.64
CA THR A 221 -16.20 1.67 5.20
C THR A 221 -17.30 1.82 6.27
N PRO A 222 -16.95 1.99 7.55
CA PRO A 222 -17.94 2.18 8.59
C PRO A 222 -18.70 3.51 8.36
N PRO A 223 -19.91 3.64 8.93
CA PRO A 223 -20.60 4.92 9.01
C PRO A 223 -19.71 5.99 9.66
N GLU A 224 -20.00 7.25 9.36
CA GLU A 224 -19.22 8.42 9.78
C GLU A 224 -17.76 8.49 9.29
N SER A 225 -17.22 7.47 8.63
CA SER A 225 -15.90 7.56 7.97
C SER A 225 -15.97 8.50 6.77
N LEU A 226 -15.01 9.42 6.67
CA LEU A 226 -14.87 10.26 5.47
C LEU A 226 -14.66 9.44 4.19
N LEU A 227 -14.18 8.19 4.27
CA LEU A 227 -14.05 7.33 3.08
C LEU A 227 -15.40 6.94 2.50
N LYS A 228 -16.43 6.82 3.34
CA LYS A 228 -17.81 6.57 2.90
C LYS A 228 -18.39 7.80 2.22
N ASP A 229 -18.27 8.96 2.87
CA ASP A 229 -18.85 10.23 2.41
C ASP A 229 -18.15 10.72 1.12
N ASN A 230 -16.84 10.51 1.00
CA ASN A 230 -16.04 10.93 -0.15
C ASN A 230 -15.91 9.85 -1.25
N PHE A 231 -16.70 8.76 -1.18
CA PHE A 231 -16.70 7.69 -2.19
C PHE A 231 -15.30 7.11 -2.47
N LEU A 232 -14.56 6.73 -1.42
CA LEU A 232 -13.16 6.28 -1.52
C LEU A 232 -12.25 7.32 -2.21
N LEU A 233 -12.34 8.56 -1.72
CA LEU A 233 -11.57 9.73 -2.17
C LEU A 233 -11.92 10.24 -3.58
N ARG A 234 -13.03 9.77 -4.18
CA ARG A 234 -13.45 10.14 -5.54
C ARG A 234 -14.30 11.42 -5.59
N ALA A 235 -14.96 11.80 -4.49
CA ALA A 235 -15.76 13.03 -4.40
C ALA A 235 -15.50 13.73 -3.06
N ARG A 236 -14.41 14.50 -2.99
CA ARG A 236 -13.86 15.01 -1.71
C ARG A 236 -14.63 16.21 -1.12
N THR A 237 -15.50 16.83 -1.90
CA THR A 237 -16.20 18.07 -1.55
C THR A 237 -17.61 17.85 -1.01
N GLU A 238 -18.09 16.60 -1.01
CA GLU A 238 -19.43 16.25 -0.53
C GLU A 238 -19.61 16.62 0.94
N PRO A 239 -20.81 17.04 1.39
CA PRO A 239 -21.10 17.21 2.80
C PRO A 239 -20.79 15.94 3.60
N THR A 240 -20.18 16.09 4.78
CA THR A 240 -19.75 14.93 5.58
C THR A 240 -20.23 15.05 7.01
N SER A 241 -20.39 13.88 7.64
CA SER A 241 -20.69 13.80 9.08
C SER A 241 -19.62 14.47 9.97
N GLN A 242 -18.42 14.71 9.43
CA GLN A 242 -17.27 15.27 10.13
C GLN A 242 -17.01 16.75 9.82
N ASP A 243 -17.88 17.43 9.07
CA ASP A 243 -17.65 18.82 8.63
C ASP A 243 -17.53 19.80 9.82
N HIS A 244 -18.19 19.50 10.94
CA HIS A 244 -18.13 20.26 12.19
C HIS A 244 -16.79 20.13 12.94
N LEU A 245 -15.94 19.16 12.55
CA LEU A 245 -14.61 18.97 13.13
C LEU A 245 -13.56 19.79 12.40
N SER A 246 -12.55 20.26 13.13
CA SER A 246 -11.35 20.83 12.52
C SER A 246 -10.63 19.79 11.66
N VAL A 247 -9.96 20.24 10.59
CA VAL A 247 -9.33 19.35 9.60
C VAL A 247 -8.43 18.26 10.23
N PRO A 248 -7.53 18.55 11.20
CA PRO A 248 -6.69 17.52 11.82
C PRO A 248 -7.45 16.51 12.70
N ARG A 249 -8.69 16.82 13.11
CA ARG A 249 -9.56 15.91 13.88
C ARG A 249 -10.41 15.00 13.00
N ARG A 250 -10.46 15.26 11.69
CA ARG A 250 -11.19 14.40 10.77
C ARG A 250 -10.45 13.08 10.55
N ARG A 251 -11.20 12.01 10.29
CA ARG A 251 -10.74 10.63 10.14
C ARG A 251 -11.31 9.96 8.89
N LEU A 252 -10.42 9.32 8.16
CA LEU A 252 -10.71 8.36 7.12
C LEU A 252 -10.56 6.98 7.76
N ALA A 253 -11.60 6.16 7.82
CA ALA A 253 -11.54 4.83 8.40
C ALA A 253 -12.11 3.76 7.47
N ASP A 254 -11.47 2.59 7.44
CA ASP A 254 -11.96 1.40 6.77
C ASP A 254 -11.51 0.13 7.49
N TRP A 255 -12.34 -0.90 7.41
CA TRP A 255 -11.92 -2.25 7.75
C TRP A 255 -11.45 -2.94 6.49
N PHE A 256 -10.35 -3.67 6.61
CA PHE A 256 -9.84 -4.48 5.51
C PHE A 256 -9.45 -5.88 5.96
N ARG A 257 -9.50 -6.81 5.01
CA ARG A 257 -8.86 -8.12 5.10
C ARG A 257 -8.36 -8.54 3.72
N ILE A 258 -7.36 -9.41 3.69
CA ILE A 258 -6.82 -10.00 2.48
C ILE A 258 -7.58 -11.29 2.16
N LEU A 259 -7.89 -11.52 0.90
CA LEU A 259 -8.79 -12.57 0.43
C LEU A 259 -8.17 -13.84 -0.14
N PRO A 260 -7.02 -13.85 -0.87
CA PRO A 260 -6.38 -15.14 -1.13
C PRO A 260 -6.12 -15.80 0.23
N ASP A 261 -6.42 -17.10 0.34
CA ASP A 261 -6.07 -17.84 1.55
C ASP A 261 -4.55 -17.82 1.69
N LEU A 262 -4.08 -17.21 2.77
CA LEU A 262 -2.66 -17.07 3.07
C LEU A 262 -2.18 -18.16 4.04
N SER A 263 -2.98 -19.21 4.27
CA SER A 263 -2.55 -20.39 4.98
C SER A 263 -1.29 -20.99 4.36
N GLU A 264 -0.52 -21.72 5.16
CA GLU A 264 0.70 -22.38 4.70
C GLU A 264 0.48 -23.28 3.48
N VAL A 265 -0.62 -24.04 3.48
CA VAL A 265 -0.98 -24.92 2.38
C VAL A 265 -1.26 -24.11 1.11
N SER A 266 -2.07 -23.06 1.20
CA SER A 266 -2.44 -22.24 0.05
C SER A 266 -1.26 -21.45 -0.51
N LEU A 267 -0.41 -20.88 0.36
CA LEU A 267 0.81 -20.20 -0.07
C LEU A 267 1.82 -21.15 -0.73
N ALA A 268 1.95 -22.38 -0.24
CA ALA A 268 2.79 -23.39 -0.88
C ALA A 268 2.26 -23.75 -2.28
N GLN A 269 0.95 -23.95 -2.43
CA GLN A 269 0.31 -24.22 -3.72
C GLN A 269 0.48 -23.05 -4.70
N LEU A 270 0.23 -21.82 -4.26
CA LEU A 270 0.45 -20.61 -5.06
C LEU A 270 1.91 -20.47 -5.48
N SER A 271 2.85 -20.79 -4.60
CA SER A 271 4.28 -20.75 -4.92
C SER A 271 4.68 -21.83 -5.93
N ALA A 272 4.13 -23.04 -5.81
CA ALA A 272 4.41 -24.14 -6.74
C ALA A 272 3.94 -23.87 -8.18
N GLN A 273 2.92 -23.00 -8.38
CA GLN A 273 2.48 -22.57 -9.71
C GLN A 273 3.51 -21.70 -10.45
N ARG A 274 4.47 -21.12 -9.71
CA ARG A 274 5.47 -20.17 -10.21
C ARG A 274 6.87 -20.51 -9.63
N PRO A 275 7.45 -21.67 -9.97
CA PRO A 275 8.72 -22.13 -9.39
C PRO A 275 9.92 -21.23 -9.76
N GLU A 276 9.78 -20.38 -10.77
CA GLU A 276 10.77 -19.37 -11.15
C GLU A 276 10.78 -18.15 -10.20
N CYS A 277 9.74 -17.97 -9.40
CA CYS A 277 9.59 -16.85 -8.49
C CYS A 277 10.12 -17.17 -7.08
N VAL A 278 10.46 -16.12 -6.34
CA VAL A 278 10.58 -16.20 -4.88
C VAL A 278 9.23 -16.66 -4.32
N PRO A 279 9.20 -17.72 -3.50
CA PRO A 279 7.95 -18.23 -2.96
C PRO A 279 7.34 -17.24 -1.97
N PHE A 280 6.01 -17.20 -1.92
CA PHE A 280 5.30 -16.50 -0.86
C PHE A 280 5.35 -17.35 0.41
N ARG A 281 5.88 -16.78 1.49
CA ARG A 281 6.13 -17.50 2.75
C ARG A 281 5.14 -17.04 3.82
N PRO A 282 4.53 -17.95 4.60
CA PRO A 282 3.64 -17.56 5.69
C PRO A 282 4.30 -16.58 6.68
N THR A 283 5.59 -16.77 6.95
CA THR A 283 6.37 -15.94 7.88
C THR A 283 6.53 -14.48 7.46
N SER A 284 6.34 -14.15 6.18
CA SER A 284 6.55 -12.81 5.64
C SER A 284 5.32 -12.23 4.94
N PHE A 285 4.55 -13.06 4.23
CA PHE A 285 3.62 -12.57 3.22
C PHE A 285 2.42 -11.82 3.80
N HIS A 286 1.95 -12.17 5.00
CA HIS A 286 0.92 -11.37 5.67
C HIS A 286 1.38 -9.92 5.93
N LYS A 287 2.61 -9.72 6.41
CA LYS A 287 3.18 -8.36 6.62
C LYS A 287 3.46 -7.65 5.29
N VAL A 288 3.85 -8.39 4.24
CA VAL A 288 3.97 -7.85 2.87
C VAL A 288 2.62 -7.33 2.36
N CYS A 289 1.53 -8.09 2.52
CA CYS A 289 0.20 -7.66 2.09
C CYS A 289 -0.33 -6.47 2.91
N ILE A 290 -0.05 -6.41 4.22
CA ILE A 290 -0.39 -5.22 5.02
C ILE A 290 0.40 -4.00 4.55
N ALA A 291 1.71 -4.11 4.37
CA ALA A 291 2.52 -3.00 3.86
C ALA A 291 2.02 -2.52 2.50
N PHE A 292 1.69 -3.46 1.60
CA PHE A 292 1.11 -3.18 0.29
C PHE A 292 -0.17 -2.35 0.36
N LEU A 293 -1.12 -2.78 1.21
CA LEU A 293 -2.41 -2.13 1.31
C LEU A 293 -2.34 -0.78 2.05
N CYS A 294 -1.39 -0.64 2.99
CA CYS A 294 -1.25 0.57 3.79
C CYS A 294 -0.91 1.82 2.98
N ASP A 295 -0.18 1.72 1.87
CA ASP A 295 0.09 2.86 0.96
C ASP A 295 -1.19 3.41 0.28
N GLN A 296 -2.29 2.66 0.34
CA GLN A 296 -3.58 3.15 -0.12
C GLN A 296 -4.12 4.22 0.82
N VAL A 297 -4.82 5.22 0.25
CA VAL A 297 -5.49 6.33 0.95
C VAL A 297 -4.53 7.37 1.53
N ILE A 298 -3.45 6.95 2.20
CA ILE A 298 -2.53 7.83 2.93
C ILE A 298 -2.00 8.99 2.07
N PRO A 299 -1.53 8.79 0.82
CA PRO A 299 -0.97 9.88 0.03
C PRO A 299 -1.94 11.05 -0.19
N ALA A 300 -3.23 10.74 -0.33
CA ALA A 300 -4.29 11.70 -0.63
C ALA A 300 -5.09 12.13 0.61
N ALA A 301 -4.69 11.70 1.82
CA ALA A 301 -5.47 11.92 3.03
C ALA A 301 -5.70 13.41 3.33
N ALA A 302 -4.66 14.24 3.29
CA ALA A 302 -4.78 15.68 3.55
C ALA A 302 -5.77 16.37 2.60
N LEU A 303 -5.72 16.03 1.31
CA LEU A 303 -6.64 16.57 0.30
C LEU A 303 -8.09 16.19 0.60
N ALA A 304 -8.32 14.97 1.08
CA ALA A 304 -9.67 14.50 1.41
C ALA A 304 -10.20 15.10 2.71
N VAL A 305 -9.39 15.15 3.78
CA VAL A 305 -9.84 15.76 5.05
C VAL A 305 -10.03 17.27 4.94
N ALA A 306 -9.28 17.95 4.07
CA ALA A 306 -9.43 19.37 3.78
C ALA A 306 -10.46 19.67 2.68
N LYS A 307 -11.10 18.63 2.10
CA LYS A 307 -12.12 18.74 1.03
C LYS A 307 -11.62 19.51 -0.20
N VAL A 308 -10.36 19.30 -0.57
CA VAL A 308 -9.75 19.90 -1.77
C VAL A 308 -10.35 19.22 -3.01
N PRO A 309 -10.94 19.99 -3.96
CA PRO A 309 -11.55 19.41 -5.16
C PRO A 309 -10.53 18.64 -6.01
N SER A 310 -10.94 17.48 -6.52
CA SER A 310 -10.07 16.59 -7.30
C SER A 310 -9.51 17.26 -8.56
N GLU A 311 -10.21 18.24 -9.11
CA GLU A 311 -9.89 18.99 -10.33
C GLU A 311 -8.69 19.94 -10.13
N THR A 312 -8.42 20.34 -8.88
CA THR A 312 -7.38 21.33 -8.55
C THR A 312 -6.00 20.71 -8.35
N THR A 313 -5.92 19.38 -8.22
CA THR A 313 -4.67 18.65 -7.96
C THR A 313 -4.35 17.70 -9.10
N SER A 314 -3.12 17.75 -9.61
CA SER A 314 -2.65 16.84 -10.67
C SER A 314 -2.13 15.52 -10.11
N SER A 315 -1.52 15.52 -8.92
CA SER A 315 -1.05 14.32 -8.26
C SER A 315 -0.92 14.48 -6.74
N ALA A 316 -1.01 13.36 -6.04
CA ALA A 316 -0.59 13.17 -4.67
C ALA A 316 0.49 12.10 -4.68
N VAL A 317 1.72 12.44 -4.30
CA VAL A 317 2.87 11.52 -4.36
C VAL A 317 3.54 11.44 -3.00
N THR A 318 3.95 10.24 -2.62
CA THR A 318 4.71 10.00 -1.39
C THR A 318 6.18 10.39 -1.61
N LEU A 319 6.74 11.17 -0.69
CA LEU A 319 8.15 11.57 -0.67
C LEU A 319 8.94 10.62 0.21
N ASP A 320 8.50 10.47 1.45
CA ASP A 320 9.05 9.53 2.42
C ASP A 320 7.93 8.75 3.11
N PHE A 321 8.30 7.63 3.71
CA PHE A 321 7.39 6.79 4.46
C PHE A 321 8.10 6.08 5.60
N SER A 322 7.30 5.66 6.59
CA SER A 322 7.74 4.77 7.64
C SER A 322 6.59 3.88 8.10
N VAL A 323 6.75 2.58 7.94
CA VAL A 323 5.86 1.52 8.42
C VAL A 323 6.52 0.88 9.64
N ARG A 324 5.82 0.90 10.78
CA ARG A 324 6.25 0.22 12.02
C ARG A 324 5.29 -0.90 12.31
N PHE A 325 5.80 -2.12 12.43
CA PHE A 325 5.04 -3.27 12.90
C PHE A 325 5.33 -3.46 14.38
N HIS A 326 4.28 -3.46 15.20
CA HIS A 326 4.42 -3.49 16.66
C HIS A 326 4.34 -4.89 17.24
N ARG A 327 3.97 -5.87 16.41
CA ARG A 327 3.70 -7.24 16.83
C ARG A 327 4.55 -8.22 16.03
N ASP A 328 5.25 -9.08 16.75
CA ASP A 328 6.06 -10.17 16.21
C ASP A 328 5.28 -11.49 16.11
N ASP A 329 4.06 -11.54 16.67
CA ASP A 329 3.13 -12.66 16.60
C ASP A 329 2.68 -12.96 15.15
N ASP A 330 2.10 -14.16 14.98
CA ASP A 330 1.61 -14.67 13.70
C ASP A 330 0.38 -13.89 13.25
N LEU A 331 0.66 -12.69 12.72
CA LEU A 331 -0.32 -11.79 12.16
C LEU A 331 -0.98 -12.45 10.95
N ASP A 332 -2.28 -12.71 11.07
CA ASP A 332 -3.10 -13.27 10.00
C ASP A 332 -3.82 -12.17 9.23
N ALA A 333 -3.24 -11.78 8.09
CA ALA A 333 -3.81 -10.80 7.16
C ALA A 333 -5.18 -11.22 6.54
N ASN A 334 -5.63 -12.48 6.69
CA ASN A 334 -6.98 -12.89 6.31
C ASN A 334 -8.05 -12.47 7.34
N GLN A 335 -7.64 -12.08 8.55
CA GLN A 335 -8.54 -11.48 9.54
C GLN A 335 -8.83 -10.02 9.25
N TRP A 336 -9.86 -9.49 9.90
CA TRP A 336 -10.24 -8.09 9.81
C TRP A 336 -9.29 -7.19 10.61
N PHE A 337 -8.84 -6.12 9.96
CA PHE A 337 -8.11 -5.02 10.56
C PHE A 337 -8.86 -3.71 10.36
N LEU A 338 -8.91 -2.86 11.38
CA LEU A 338 -9.34 -1.49 11.26
C LEU A 338 -8.14 -0.63 10.89
N ARG A 339 -8.26 0.19 9.85
CA ARG A 339 -7.33 1.27 9.54
C ARG A 339 -8.01 2.61 9.75
N GLU A 340 -7.32 3.49 10.47
CA GLU A 340 -7.70 4.90 10.60
C GLU A 340 -6.58 5.78 10.07
N VAL A 341 -6.91 6.69 9.17
CA VAL A 341 -5.99 7.64 8.53
C VAL A 341 -6.40 9.07 8.87
N HIS A 342 -5.42 9.90 9.18
CA HIS A 342 -5.60 11.34 9.36
C HIS A 342 -4.39 12.12 8.82
N SER A 343 -4.56 13.43 8.67
CA SER A 343 -3.47 14.34 8.32
C SER A 343 -3.10 15.18 9.54
N HIS A 344 -1.82 15.18 9.90
CA HIS A 344 -1.32 15.93 11.04
C HIS A 344 -1.11 17.40 10.69
N THR A 345 -0.54 17.66 9.50
CA THR A 345 -0.27 19.01 9.00
C THR A 345 -0.17 19.02 7.47
N ALA A 346 -0.47 20.16 6.86
CA ALA A 346 -0.23 20.42 5.45
C ALA A 346 0.20 21.87 5.24
N SER A 347 1.31 22.08 4.54
CA SER A 347 1.85 23.40 4.20
C SER A 347 2.89 23.28 3.08
N SER A 348 3.15 24.37 2.35
CA SER A 348 4.15 24.44 1.27
C SER A 348 4.02 23.32 0.23
N GLY A 349 2.78 22.97 -0.13
CA GLY A 349 2.49 21.90 -1.09
C GLY A 349 2.76 20.49 -0.56
N ARG A 350 3.02 20.32 0.75
CA ARG A 350 3.27 19.02 1.38
C ARG A 350 2.29 18.73 2.50
N SER A 351 2.23 17.48 2.93
CA SER A 351 1.52 17.06 4.15
C SER A 351 2.24 15.93 4.86
N LEU A 352 1.95 15.77 6.15
CA LEU A 352 2.25 14.56 6.92
C LEU A 352 0.95 13.82 7.20
N ASN A 353 0.81 12.64 6.59
CA ASN A 353 -0.34 11.77 6.75
C ASN A 353 0.05 10.54 7.58
N MET A 354 -0.87 10.07 8.41
CA MET A 354 -0.62 8.98 9.35
C MET A 354 -1.76 7.98 9.30
N ALA A 355 -1.43 6.69 9.32
CA ALA A 355 -2.37 5.60 9.53
C ALA A 355 -2.01 4.80 10.78
N THR A 356 -3.03 4.35 11.50
CA THR A 356 -2.88 3.33 12.55
C THR A 356 -3.77 2.14 12.18
N VAL A 357 -3.26 0.94 12.39
CA VAL A 357 -3.93 -0.31 12.05
C VAL A 357 -4.11 -1.14 13.31
N TRP A 358 -5.35 -1.52 13.61
CA TRP A 358 -5.72 -2.37 14.72
C TRP A 358 -6.23 -3.73 14.24
N ASP A 359 -5.93 -4.80 14.96
CA ASP A 359 -6.57 -6.11 14.74
C ASP A 359 -8.02 -6.14 15.29
N GLY A 360 -8.74 -7.23 15.05
CA GLY A 360 -10.11 -7.43 15.56
C GLY A 360 -10.24 -7.44 17.09
N ARG A 361 -9.13 -7.50 17.84
CA ARG A 361 -9.09 -7.40 19.30
C ARG A 361 -8.80 -5.98 19.79
N GLY A 362 -8.55 -5.04 18.88
CA GLY A 362 -8.21 -3.65 19.21
C GLY A 362 -6.74 -3.44 19.56
N ARG A 363 -5.85 -4.39 19.23
CA ARG A 363 -4.39 -4.22 19.39
C ARG A 363 -3.83 -3.51 18.17
N ILE A 364 -2.95 -2.53 18.36
CA ILE A 364 -2.24 -1.88 17.25
C ILE A 364 -1.22 -2.86 16.68
N VAL A 365 -1.37 -3.18 15.40
CA VAL A 365 -0.45 -4.06 14.66
C VAL A 365 0.55 -3.28 13.82
N ALA A 366 0.14 -2.12 13.30
CA ALA A 366 1.02 -1.26 12.52
C ALA A 366 0.69 0.22 12.66
N THR A 367 1.70 1.06 12.50
CA THR A 367 1.56 2.50 12.30
C THR A 367 2.35 2.92 11.07
N VAL A 368 1.75 3.76 10.24
CA VAL A 368 2.34 4.26 9.00
C VAL A 368 2.35 5.77 9.01
N THR A 369 3.44 6.37 8.58
CA THR A 369 3.54 7.81 8.31
C THR A 369 4.05 8.02 6.91
N GLU A 370 3.51 9.00 6.20
CA GLU A 370 4.00 9.42 4.89
C GLU A 370 4.04 10.94 4.81
N GLN A 371 5.19 11.48 4.38
CA GLN A 371 5.22 12.85 3.89
C GLN A 371 4.90 12.87 2.40
N CYS A 372 3.89 13.63 2.01
CA CYS A 372 3.37 13.63 0.63
C CYS A 372 3.50 15.01 -0.01
N LEU A 373 3.70 15.06 -1.33
CA LEU A 373 3.71 16.26 -2.15
C LEU A 373 2.44 16.35 -3.01
N TYR A 374 1.89 17.55 -3.13
CA TYR A 374 0.74 17.88 -3.94
C TYR A 374 1.10 18.86 -5.03
N SER A 375 0.87 18.46 -6.27
CA SER A 375 1.04 19.32 -7.43
C SER A 375 -0.30 19.92 -7.84
N PRO A 376 -0.42 21.25 -7.99
CA PRO A 376 -1.63 21.85 -8.55
C PRO A 376 -1.81 21.37 -9.99
N ARG A 377 -3.06 21.28 -10.43
CA ARG A 377 -3.35 21.09 -11.86
C ARG A 377 -3.16 22.44 -12.55
N PRO A 378 -2.35 22.53 -13.63
CA PRO A 378 -2.24 23.78 -14.38
C PRO A 378 -3.63 24.19 -14.91
N PRO A 379 -3.94 25.49 -14.96
CA PRO A 379 -5.21 25.96 -15.50
C PRO A 379 -5.40 25.47 -16.94
N SER A 380 -6.62 25.05 -17.26
CA SER A 380 -7.02 24.68 -18.62
C SER A 380 -6.66 25.81 -19.59
N LYS A 381 -5.98 25.50 -20.70
CA LYS A 381 -5.65 26.48 -21.75
C LYS A 381 -6.89 27.14 -22.37
N THR A 382 -8.08 26.59 -22.16
CA THR A 382 -9.36 27.16 -22.61
C THR A 382 -9.82 28.33 -21.74
N ALA A 383 -9.39 28.41 -20.48
CA ALA A 383 -9.75 29.49 -19.56
C ALA A 383 -8.83 30.74 -19.68
N ALA A 384 -7.73 30.64 -20.43
CA ALA A 384 -6.79 31.74 -20.64
C ALA A 384 -7.12 32.61 -21.88
N ARG A 385 -8.31 32.45 -22.47
CA ARG A 385 -8.77 33.19 -23.66
C ARG A 385 -10.12 33.91 -23.48
N LEU A 386 -10.52 34.20 -22.24
CA LEU A 386 -11.64 35.09 -21.96
C LEU A 386 -11.15 36.37 -21.28
#